data_AF-A0A9K3CYP7-F1
#
_entry.id   AF-A0A9K3CYP7-F1
#
_cell.length_a   1.000
_cell.length_b   1.000
_cell.length_c   1.000
_cell.angle_alpha   90.00
_cell.angle_beta   90.00
_cell.angle_gamma   90.00
#
_symmetry.space_group_name_H-M   'P 1'
#
loop_
_entity.id
_entity.type
_entity.pdbx_description
1 polymer ?
#
loop_
_entity_poly.entity_id
_entity_poly.type
_entity_poly.pdbx_seq_one_letter_code
_entity_poly.pdbx_strand_id
1 'polypeptide(L)' 'MAPRKRSRTKIYCHYCDVYLSVNTPTARNGHMTGVKHKMNVLAVWKKIMPKPDQPLPPGLP' A
#
# COMPACT_ATOMS: atom_id res chain seq x y z
N MET A 1 -1.13 27.15 22.94
CA MET A 1 -0.85 26.05 22.00
C MET A 1 -2.00 25.03 22.07
N ALA A 2 -2.87 24.97 21.08
CA ALA A 2 -4.00 24.04 21.08
C ALA A 2 -3.55 22.60 20.75
N PRO A 3 -4.12 21.56 21.39
CA PRO A 3 -3.79 20.18 21.05
C PRO A 3 -4.32 19.85 19.65
N ARG A 4 -3.42 19.53 18.71
CA ARG A 4 -3.79 19.03 17.37
C ARG A 4 -4.58 17.74 17.56
N LYS A 5 -5.91 17.80 17.34
CA LYS A 5 -6.82 16.64 17.36
C LYS A 5 -6.16 15.49 16.60
N ARG A 6 -5.84 14.38 17.29
CA ARG A 6 -5.43 13.13 16.63
C ARG A 6 -6.65 12.60 15.88
N SER A 7 -6.82 13.06 14.65
CA SER A 7 -7.85 12.56 13.75
C SER A 7 -7.51 11.11 13.42
N ARG A 8 -8.42 10.16 13.72
CA ARG A 8 -8.37 8.72 13.42
C ARG A 8 -8.43 8.42 11.91
N THR A 9 -7.81 9.25 11.11
CA THR A 9 -7.86 9.25 9.64
C THR A 9 -6.47 9.01 9.10
N LYS A 10 -5.77 7.99 9.62
CA LYS A 10 -4.53 7.49 9.00
C LYS A 10 -4.89 6.22 8.24
N ILE A 11 -4.49 6.14 6.97
CA ILE A 11 -4.68 4.96 6.12
C ILE A 11 -3.36 4.25 5.96
N TYR A 12 -3.35 2.93 6.12
CA TYR A 12 -2.15 2.12 5.89
C TYR A 12 -2.14 1.60 4.45
N CYS A 13 -0.97 1.64 3.80
CA CYS A 13 -0.76 1.01 2.51
C CYS A 13 0.07 -0.26 2.67
N HIS A 14 -0.52 -1.43 2.43
CA HIS A 14 0.15 -2.72 2.51
C HIS A 14 1.29 -2.89 1.49
N TYR A 15 1.17 -2.32 0.28
CA TYR A 15 2.22 -2.42 -0.74
C TYR A 15 3.45 -1.56 -0.42
N CYS A 16 3.26 -0.50 0.35
CA CYS A 16 4.32 0.47 0.66
C CYS A 16 4.82 0.39 2.10
N ASP A 17 4.17 -0.38 2.97
CA ASP A 17 4.42 -0.48 4.41
C ASP A 17 4.51 0.90 5.09
N VAL A 18 3.54 1.76 4.80
CA VAL A 18 3.50 3.13 5.33
C VAL A 18 2.11 3.53 5.75
N TYR A 19 2.05 4.34 6.82
CA TYR A 19 0.84 5.05 7.22
C TYR A 19 0.80 6.42 6.55
N LEU A 20 -0.28 6.68 5.82
CA LEU A 20 -0.60 8.00 5.30
C LEU A 20 -1.19 8.84 6.42
N SER A 21 -0.67 10.05 6.59
CA SER A 21 -1.07 10.97 7.67
C SER A 21 -2.49 11.51 7.52
N VAL A 22 -3.07 11.48 6.31
CA VAL A 22 -4.37 12.07 5.99
C VAL A 22 -5.21 11.10 5.15
N ASN A 23 -6.34 10.64 5.68
CA ASN A 23 -7.32 9.81 4.99
C ASN A 23 -8.33 10.66 4.20
N THR A 24 -7.84 11.43 3.23
CA THR A 24 -8.70 12.10 2.25
C THR A 24 -8.62 11.36 0.91
N PRO A 25 -9.69 11.41 0.09
CA PRO A 25 -9.67 10.79 -1.25
C PRO A 25 -8.52 11.35 -2.10
N THR A 26 -8.21 12.65 -1.98
CA THR A 26 -7.09 13.29 -2.67
C THR A 26 -5.74 12.72 -2.26
N ALA A 27 -5.47 12.57 -0.95
CA ALA A 27 -4.21 12.02 -0.46
C ALA A 27 -4.05 10.54 -0.85
N ARG A 28 -5.14 9.77 -0.79
CA ARG A 28 -5.16 8.37 -1.23
C ARG A 28 -4.88 8.26 -2.73
N ASN A 29 -5.55 9.08 -3.55
CA ASN A 29 -5.37 9.08 -4.99
C ASN A 29 -3.94 9.50 -5.38
N GLY A 30 -3.40 10.54 -4.75
CA GLY A 30 -2.01 10.96 -4.95
C GLY A 30 -1.00 9.88 -4.57
N HIS A 31 -1.26 9.13 -3.49
CA HIS A 31 -0.43 8.00 -3.12
C HIS A 31 -0.50 6.85 -4.14
N MET A 32 -1.70 6.43 -4.53
CA MET A 32 -1.91 5.30 -5.46
C MET A 32 -1.36 5.58 -6.87
N THR A 33 -1.44 6.84 -7.31
CA THR A 33 -0.91 7.25 -8.62
C THR A 33 0.59 7.49 -8.64
N GLY A 34 1.23 7.58 -7.46
CA GLY A 34 2.65 7.80 -7.29
C GLY A 34 3.52 6.66 -7.81
N VAL A 35 4.68 7.01 -8.37
CA VAL A 35 5.63 6.06 -9.00
C VAL A 35 6.05 4.95 -8.03
N LYS A 36 6.35 5.31 -6.77
CA LYS A 36 6.74 4.35 -5.73
C LYS A 36 5.66 3.29 -5.47
N HIS A 37 4.40 3.71 -5.36
CA HIS A 37 3.30 2.77 -5.13
C HIS A 37 3.16 1.81 -6.33
N LYS A 38 3.18 2.34 -7.55
CA LYS A 38 3.11 1.54 -8.78
C LYS A 38 4.28 0.54 -8.88
N MET A 39 5.51 0.97 -8.61
CA MET A 39 6.67 0.08 -8.61
C MET A 39 6.54 -1.04 -7.57
N ASN A 40 6.10 -0.72 -6.36
CA ASN A 40 5.91 -1.73 -5.32
C ASN A 40 4.81 -2.73 -5.68
N VAL A 41 3.69 -2.25 -6.22
CA VAL A 41 2.61 -3.13 -6.71
C VAL A 41 3.15 -4.07 -7.80
N LEU A 42 3.87 -3.54 -8.79
CA LEU A 42 4.48 -4.36 -9.84
C LEU A 42 5.53 -5.35 -9.30
N ALA A 43 6.34 -4.94 -8.33
CA ALA A 43 7.34 -5.80 -7.70
C ALA A 43 6.71 -6.93 -6.90
N VAL A 44 5.62 -6.65 -6.18
CA VAL A 44 4.81 -7.67 -5.50
C VAL A 44 4.21 -8.62 -6.54
N TRP A 45 3.63 -8.07 -7.62
CA TRP A 45 3.05 -8.88 -8.71
C TRP A 45 4.09 -9.80 -9.36
N LYS A 46 5.31 -9.30 -9.57
CA LYS A 46 6.43 -10.07 -10.13
C LYS A 46 6.98 -11.13 -9.16
N LYS A 47 6.84 -10.92 -7.85
CA LYS A 47 7.23 -11.90 -6.81
C LYS A 47 6.20 -13.01 -6.63
N ILE A 48 4.92 -12.70 -6.83
CA ILE A 48 3.85 -13.71 -6.76
C ILE A 48 3.69 -14.48 -8.07
N MET A 49 4.32 -14.04 -9.17
CA MET A 49 4.46 -14.89 -10.36
C MET A 49 5.22 -16.15 -9.93
N PRO A 50 4.55 -17.31 -9.92
CA PRO A 50 5.22 -18.54 -9.55
C PRO A 50 6.31 -18.77 -10.60
N LYS A 51 7.54 -18.97 -10.13
CA LYS A 51 8.52 -19.70 -10.94
C LYS A 51 7.90 -21.07 -11.25
N PRO A 52 8.21 -21.69 -12.41
CA PRO A 52 7.67 -22.99 -12.77
C PRO A 52 7.86 -24.07 -11.68
N ASP A 53 8.80 -23.85 -10.74
CA ASP A 53 9.14 -24.76 -9.64
C ASP A 53 8.75 -24.25 -8.23
N GLN A 54 8.06 -23.11 -8.09
CA GLN A 54 7.68 -22.58 -6.77
C GLN A 54 6.23 -22.97 -6.44
N PRO A 55 5.97 -23.69 -5.33
CA PRO A 55 4.61 -23.93 -4.88
C PRO A 55 3.91 -22.59 -4.60
N LEU A 56 2.67 -22.47 -5.08
CA LEU A 56 1.84 -21.29 -4.87
C LEU A 56 1.70 -21.03 -3.36
N PRO A 57 1.80 -19.77 -2.89
CA PRO A 57 1.53 -19.46 -1.49
C PRO A 57 0.09 -19.87 -1.15
N PRO A 58 -0.14 -20.60 -0.04
CA PRO A 58 -1.47 -21.07 0.32
C PRO A 58 -2.39 -19.88 0.65
N GLY A 59 -3.55 -19.80 0.00
CA GLY A 59 -4.61 -18.85 0.33
C GLY A 59 -4.78 -17.63 -0.57
N LEU A 60 -4.49 -17.72 -1.87
CA LEU A 60 -5.15 -16.83 -2.83
C LEU A 60 -6.63 -17.27 -2.99
N PRO A 61 -7.63 -16.38 -2.85
CA PRO A 61 -9.01 -16.69 -3.19
C PRO A 61 -9.18 -16.93 -4.70
#